data_AF-A0A3D3ZHK8-F1
#
_entry.id   AF-A0A3D3ZHK8-F1
#
_cell.length_a   1.000
_cell.length_b   1.000
_cell.length_c   1.000
_cell.angle_alpha   90.00
_cell.angle_beta   90.00
_cell.angle_gamma   90.00
#
_symmetry.space_group_name_H-M   'P 1'
#
loop_
_entity.id
_entity.type
_entity.pdbx_description
1 polymer ?
#
loop_
_entity_poly.entity_id
_entity_poly.type
_entity_poly.pdbx_seq_one_letter_code
_entity_poly.pdbx_strand_id
1 'polypeptide(L)'
;MFQSIFSIRGEGKKMLNHQQTLEPVRPEGPEQLADRHKRWRKRYLWFGLGMVAATSLLLIVALIFALQGATQAAPRAHPTVLATPAHPHVQQPTPTEQATPTPQTALIESQVDSLLRNKAAHQQFSGSVLIAQNGHVLLSKGYSVADWDDQAPNTPHTRFYLGSTTKQFTAMAILILQERGKLHVHDHLCSYIAHCPAAWQPLTIHELLTHTSGIPQLDDSQLSGASPEAWIASYDTVPLAFAPGSHFDYCSVCYQILGYVVQQASHQPYNVFL
;
A
#
# COMPACT_ATOMS: atom_id res chain seq x y z
N MET A 1 -8.69 -7.71 18.99
CA MET A 1 -8.92 -8.90 18.14
C MET A 1 -8.06 -8.77 16.88
N PHE A 2 -6.75 -9.04 16.96
CA PHE A 2 -5.88 -9.28 15.80
C PHE A 2 -4.56 -9.86 16.32
N GLN A 3 -4.37 -11.16 16.14
CA GLN A 3 -3.10 -11.84 15.87
C GLN A 3 -3.43 -13.34 15.78
N SER A 4 -3.16 -13.95 14.63
CA SER A 4 -3.03 -15.40 14.51
C SER A 4 -2.02 -15.66 13.41
N ILE A 5 -0.78 -15.89 13.84
CA ILE A 5 0.31 -16.43 13.05
C ILE A 5 0.07 -17.94 12.99
N PHE A 6 -0.15 -18.50 11.81
CA PHE A 6 0.05 -19.93 11.56
C PHE A 6 1.16 -20.10 10.52
N SER A 7 2.30 -20.56 11.01
CA SER A 7 3.41 -21.12 10.24
C SER A 7 3.03 -22.55 9.86
N ILE A 8 2.71 -22.80 8.58
CA ILE A 8 2.63 -24.17 8.05
C ILE A 8 4.04 -24.59 7.62
N ARG A 9 4.63 -25.45 8.44
CA ARG A 9 5.84 -26.22 8.13
C ARG A 9 5.39 -27.61 7.72
N GLY A 10 5.62 -28.01 6.48
CA GLY A 10 5.32 -29.35 6.00
C GLY A 10 6.14 -29.69 4.76
N GLU A 11 7.20 -30.48 5.00
CA GLU A 11 7.82 -31.49 4.12
C GLU A 11 8.37 -31.04 2.74
N GLY A 12 9.35 -31.69 2.12
CA GLY A 12 10.09 -32.92 2.35
C GLY A 12 10.98 -33.09 1.11
N LYS A 13 12.21 -33.56 1.31
CA LYS A 13 13.24 -33.76 0.29
C LYS A 13 12.73 -34.49 -0.97
N LYS A 14 13.12 -34.01 -2.15
CA LYS A 14 13.67 -34.86 -3.23
C LYS A 14 14.53 -34.02 -4.18
N MET A 15 15.81 -34.37 -4.23
CA MET A 15 16.81 -33.81 -5.14
C MET A 15 16.55 -34.29 -6.56
N LEU A 16 16.67 -33.38 -7.54
CA LEU A 16 17.01 -33.73 -8.92
C LEU A 16 18.21 -32.90 -9.32
N ASN A 17 19.31 -33.62 -9.55
CA ASN A 17 20.62 -33.13 -9.94
C ASN A 17 20.61 -32.87 -11.46
N HIS A 18 20.81 -31.63 -11.87
CA HIS A 18 21.06 -31.30 -13.27
C HIS A 18 22.31 -30.41 -13.36
N GLN A 19 23.48 -31.04 -13.36
CA GLN A 19 24.74 -30.39 -13.70
C GLN A 19 24.79 -30.17 -15.22
N GLN A 20 24.53 -28.95 -15.66
CA GLN A 20 25.03 -28.43 -16.93
C GLN A 20 26.45 -27.90 -16.71
N THR A 21 27.42 -28.48 -17.39
CA THR A 21 28.80 -27.98 -17.45
C THR A 21 28.81 -26.65 -18.22
N LEU A 22 29.02 -25.54 -17.51
CA LEU A 22 29.29 -24.24 -18.14
C LEU A 22 30.78 -24.19 -18.54
N GLU A 23 31.05 -24.06 -19.83
CA GLU A 23 32.38 -23.75 -20.35
C GLU A 23 32.85 -22.39 -19.79
N PRO A 24 34.13 -22.26 -19.37
CA PRO A 24 34.64 -20.99 -18.86
C PRO A 24 34.73 -19.94 -19.97
N VAL A 25 34.06 -18.81 -19.77
CA VAL A 25 34.16 -17.62 -20.63
C VAL A 25 35.60 -17.12 -20.64
N ARG A 26 36.23 -17.15 -21.81
CA ARG A 26 37.61 -16.70 -22.00
C ARG A 26 37.72 -15.18 -21.70
N PRO A 27 38.66 -14.72 -20.86
CA PRO A 27 38.76 -13.30 -20.51
C PRO A 27 39.08 -12.43 -21.74
N GLU A 28 38.37 -11.31 -21.88
CA GLU A 28 38.58 -10.34 -22.96
C GLU A 28 39.99 -9.73 -22.86
N GLY A 29 40.67 -9.61 -24.00
CA GLY A 29 41.99 -9.00 -24.08
C GLY A 29 41.95 -7.48 -23.87
N PRO A 30 43.07 -6.85 -23.45
CA PRO A 30 43.15 -5.41 -23.16
C PRO A 30 42.73 -4.50 -24.33
N GLU A 31 42.88 -4.98 -25.58
CA GLU A 31 42.47 -4.27 -26.79
C GLU A 31 40.94 -4.21 -26.97
N GLN A 32 40.24 -5.30 -26.63
CA GLN A 32 38.77 -5.37 -26.69
C GLN A 32 38.12 -4.49 -25.62
N LEU A 33 38.73 -4.43 -24.44
CA LEU A 33 38.31 -3.54 -23.35
C LEU A 33 38.44 -2.06 -23.74
N ALA A 34 39.56 -1.67 -24.36
CA ALA A 34 39.80 -0.30 -24.79
C ALA A 34 38.79 0.17 -25.85
N ASP A 35 38.44 -0.69 -26.80
CA ASP A 35 37.46 -0.38 -27.84
C ASP A 35 36.02 -0.29 -27.28
N ARG A 36 35.68 -1.13 -26.29
CA ARG A 36 34.43 -1.01 -25.53
C ARG A 36 34.33 0.36 -24.86
N HIS A 37 35.35 0.79 -24.13
CA HIS A 37 35.35 2.08 -23.43
C HIS A 37 35.16 3.29 -24.38
N LYS A 38 35.74 3.25 -25.59
CA LYS A 38 35.53 4.30 -26.60
C LYS A 38 34.08 4.36 -27.09
N ARG A 39 33.46 3.20 -27.36
CA ARG A 39 32.05 3.10 -27.78
C ARG A 39 31.09 3.59 -26.70
N TRP A 40 31.37 3.29 -25.43
CA TRP A 40 30.56 3.76 -24.30
C TRP A 40 30.64 5.29 -24.09
N ARG A 41 31.83 5.89 -24.18
CA ARG A 41 31.99 7.35 -24.05
C ARG A 41 31.26 8.12 -25.14
N LYS A 42 31.29 7.61 -26.39
CA LYS A 42 30.58 8.23 -27.51
C LYS A 42 29.05 8.17 -27.29
N ARG A 43 28.49 7.04 -26.84
CA ARG A 43 27.06 6.92 -26.53
C ARG A 43 26.62 7.86 -25.40
N TYR A 44 27.39 7.97 -24.32
CA TYR A 44 27.06 8.89 -23.21
C TYR A 44 27.05 10.37 -23.61
N LEU A 45 27.96 10.79 -24.48
CA LEU A 45 27.99 12.15 -25.02
C LEU A 45 26.73 12.50 -25.84
N TRP A 46 26.23 11.57 -26.67
CA TRP A 46 25.00 11.77 -27.44
C TRP A 46 23.74 11.71 -26.58
N PHE A 47 23.69 10.86 -25.55
CA PHE A 47 22.58 10.81 -24.59
C PHE A 47 22.52 12.08 -23.72
N GLY A 48 23.66 12.58 -23.25
CA GLY A 48 23.72 13.81 -22.44
C GLY A 48 23.27 15.06 -23.20
N LEU A 49 23.68 15.21 -24.47
CA LEU A 49 23.28 16.36 -25.29
C LEU A 49 21.76 16.37 -25.60
N GLY A 50 21.16 15.19 -25.81
CA GLY A 50 19.72 15.06 -26.06
C GLY A 50 18.86 15.38 -24.83
N MET A 51 19.33 15.03 -23.62
CA MET A 51 18.60 15.28 -22.37
C MET A 51 18.52 16.78 -22.02
N VAL A 52 19.59 17.55 -22.28
CA VAL A 52 19.64 19.00 -21.99
C VAL A 52 18.71 19.80 -22.92
N ALA A 53 18.55 19.36 -24.17
CA ALA A 53 17.63 20.00 -25.12
C ALA A 53 16.15 19.78 -24.73
N ALA A 54 15.80 18.59 -24.25
CA ALA A 54 14.43 18.25 -23.85
C ALA A 54 13.96 18.98 -22.57
N THR A 55 14.85 19.14 -21.58
CA THR A 55 14.53 19.87 -20.34
C THR A 55 14.38 21.37 -20.57
N SER A 56 15.16 21.94 -21.49
CA SER A 56 15.07 23.36 -21.86
C SER A 56 13.74 23.70 -22.54
N LEU A 57 13.20 22.80 -23.38
CA LEU A 57 11.93 23.00 -24.06
C LEU A 57 10.72 22.94 -23.09
N LEU A 58 10.76 22.02 -22.11
CA LEU A 58 9.70 21.87 -21.10
C LEU A 58 9.60 23.09 -20.18
N LEU A 59 10.72 23.71 -19.80
CA LEU A 59 10.74 24.93 -18.98
C LEU A 59 10.15 26.14 -19.73
N ILE A 60 10.40 26.25 -21.03
CA ILE A 60 9.84 27.33 -21.86
C ILE A 60 8.32 27.18 -21.97
N VAL A 61 7.80 25.96 -22.15
CA VAL A 61 6.35 25.71 -22.20
C VAL A 61 5.68 25.99 -20.85
N ALA A 62 6.29 25.57 -19.73
CA ALA A 62 5.77 25.86 -18.39
C ALA A 62 5.72 27.37 -18.10
N LEU A 63 6.71 28.14 -18.56
CA LEU A 63 6.75 29.59 -18.39
C LEU A 63 5.65 30.30 -19.20
N ILE A 64 5.33 29.81 -20.41
CA ILE A 64 4.24 30.34 -21.24
C ILE A 64 2.88 30.12 -20.56
N PHE A 65 2.65 28.95 -19.95
CA PHE A 65 1.41 28.67 -19.19
C PHE A 65 1.30 29.52 -17.91
N ALA A 66 2.41 29.74 -17.20
CA ALA A 66 2.43 30.58 -16.00
C ALA A 66 2.11 32.05 -16.32
N LEU A 67 2.52 32.55 -17.50
CA LEU A 67 2.24 33.91 -17.94
C LEU A 67 0.80 34.12 -18.46
N GLN A 68 0.11 33.05 -18.87
CA GLN A 68 -1.29 33.12 -19.33
C GLN A 68 -2.32 32.93 -18.19
N GLY A 69 -1.92 32.37 -17.04
CA GLY A 69 -2.83 32.07 -15.92
C GLY A 69 -3.07 33.20 -14.91
N ALA A 70 -2.37 34.33 -15.02
CA ALA A 70 -2.38 35.37 -14.00
C ALA A 70 -3.33 36.53 -14.32
N THR A 71 -4.62 36.29 -14.52
CA THR A 71 -5.66 37.34 -14.37
C THR A 71 -7.03 36.74 -14.04
N GLN A 72 -7.33 36.60 -12.74
CA GLN A 72 -8.65 36.89 -12.14
C GLN A 72 -8.59 36.67 -10.62
N ALA A 73 -8.48 37.77 -9.88
CA ALA A 73 -8.74 37.78 -8.44
C ALA A 73 -10.24 38.04 -8.22
N ALA A 74 -10.96 37.06 -7.69
CA ALA A 74 -12.36 37.20 -7.28
C ALA A 74 -12.43 37.63 -5.78
N PRO A 75 -13.44 38.42 -5.38
CA PRO A 75 -13.51 38.99 -4.03
C PRO A 75 -13.91 37.95 -2.98
N ARG A 76 -13.33 38.08 -1.78
CA ARG A 76 -13.60 37.24 -0.60
C ARG A 76 -15.01 37.49 -0.07
N ALA A 77 -15.85 36.45 -0.04
CA ALA A 77 -17.06 36.39 0.76
C ALA A 77 -16.77 35.70 2.11
N HIS A 78 -17.40 36.19 3.18
CA HIS A 78 -17.34 35.60 4.53
C HIS A 78 -17.99 34.20 4.57
N PRO A 79 -17.46 33.24 5.34
CA PRO A 79 -18.11 31.95 5.51
C PRO A 79 -19.30 32.10 6.47
N THR A 80 -20.51 32.12 5.90
CA THR A 80 -21.73 31.76 6.62
C THR A 80 -21.61 30.31 7.08
N VAL A 81 -21.76 30.08 8.38
CA VAL A 81 -21.88 28.74 8.97
C VAL A 81 -23.14 28.08 8.40
N LEU A 82 -22.97 27.24 7.39
CA LEU A 82 -24.01 26.34 6.92
C LEU A 82 -24.01 25.10 7.81
N ALA A 83 -25.18 24.80 8.35
CA ALA A 83 -25.45 23.58 9.09
C ALA A 83 -25.00 22.35 8.30
N THR A 84 -24.32 21.43 8.98
CA THR A 84 -23.93 20.11 8.48
C THR A 84 -25.15 19.41 7.85
N PRO A 85 -25.16 19.10 6.54
CA PRO A 85 -26.15 18.21 6.01
C PRO A 85 -25.90 16.81 6.58
N ALA A 86 -26.97 16.14 7.00
CA ALA A 86 -26.95 14.71 7.29
C ALA A 86 -26.25 13.97 6.14
N HIS A 87 -25.34 13.05 6.48
CA HIS A 87 -24.65 12.23 5.49
C HIS A 87 -25.70 11.60 4.55
N PRO A 88 -25.67 11.88 3.25
CA PRO A 88 -26.42 11.06 2.32
C PRO A 88 -25.90 9.64 2.52
N HIS A 89 -26.80 8.68 2.73
CA HIS A 89 -26.47 7.29 2.52
C HIS A 89 -25.80 7.21 1.16
N VAL A 90 -24.49 6.96 1.14
CA VAL A 90 -23.79 6.56 -0.06
C VAL A 90 -24.46 5.24 -0.42
N GLN A 91 -25.43 5.30 -1.33
CA GLN A 91 -25.91 4.11 -2.01
C GLN A 91 -24.65 3.42 -2.51
N GLN A 92 -24.37 2.22 -2.00
CA GLN A 92 -23.40 1.34 -2.64
C GLN A 92 -23.72 1.38 -4.13
N PRO A 93 -22.74 1.58 -5.02
CA PRO A 93 -23.01 1.50 -6.44
C PRO A 93 -23.75 0.18 -6.66
N THR A 94 -25.02 0.30 -7.07
CA THR A 94 -25.76 -0.85 -7.58
C THR A 94 -24.85 -1.46 -8.63
N PRO A 95 -24.56 -2.78 -8.60
CA PRO A 95 -23.71 -3.43 -9.58
C PRO A 95 -24.17 -2.96 -10.96
N THR A 96 -23.37 -2.07 -11.53
CA THR A 96 -23.71 -1.39 -12.77
C THR A 96 -23.72 -2.49 -13.80
N GLU A 97 -24.90 -2.69 -14.38
CA GLU A 97 -25.19 -3.40 -15.63
C GLU A 97 -24.02 -4.26 -16.13
N GLN A 98 -24.14 -5.59 -15.97
CA GLN A 98 -23.23 -6.55 -16.60
C GLN A 98 -23.14 -6.18 -18.08
N ALA A 99 -22.00 -5.61 -18.50
CA ALA A 99 -21.78 -5.31 -19.90
C ALA A 99 -21.92 -6.61 -20.69
N THR A 100 -22.52 -6.55 -21.87
CA THR A 100 -22.54 -7.69 -22.78
C THR A 100 -21.09 -8.11 -23.03
N PRO A 101 -20.68 -9.34 -22.65
CA PRO A 101 -19.29 -9.72 -22.70
C PRO A 101 -18.82 -9.69 -24.16
N THR A 102 -17.75 -8.96 -24.42
CA THR A 102 -17.02 -9.12 -25.67
C THR A 102 -16.41 -10.53 -25.74
N PRO A 103 -16.13 -11.06 -26.95
CA PRO A 103 -15.48 -12.36 -27.09
C PRO A 103 -14.17 -12.48 -26.30
N GLN A 104 -13.41 -11.38 -26.20
CA GLN A 104 -12.17 -11.34 -25.45
C GLN A 104 -12.39 -11.41 -23.93
N THR A 105 -13.36 -10.65 -23.40
CA THR A 105 -13.68 -10.68 -21.96
C THR A 105 -14.27 -12.03 -21.53
N ALA A 106 -15.07 -12.67 -22.38
CA ALA A 106 -15.57 -14.03 -22.13
C ALA A 106 -14.42 -15.06 -22.14
N LEU A 107 -13.45 -14.90 -23.03
CA LEU A 107 -12.25 -15.75 -23.05
C LEU A 107 -11.44 -15.62 -21.75
N ILE A 108 -11.21 -14.39 -21.28
CA ILE A 108 -10.48 -14.15 -20.03
C ILE A 108 -11.21 -14.77 -18.83
N GLU A 109 -12.53 -14.56 -18.72
CA GLU A 109 -13.33 -15.18 -17.64
C GLU A 109 -13.17 -16.71 -17.66
N SER A 110 -13.40 -17.35 -18.82
CA SER A 110 -13.36 -18.81 -18.93
C SER A 110 -11.98 -19.39 -18.64
N GLN A 111 -10.90 -18.74 -19.08
CA GLN A 111 -9.52 -19.17 -18.80
C GLN A 111 -9.19 -19.10 -17.32
N VAL A 112 -9.54 -17.99 -16.65
CA VAL A 112 -9.30 -17.84 -15.22
C VAL A 112 -10.17 -18.80 -14.42
N ASP A 113 -11.45 -18.95 -14.76
CA ASP A 113 -12.35 -19.87 -14.07
C ASP A 113 -11.84 -21.32 -14.16
N SER A 114 -11.41 -21.75 -15.36
CA SER A 114 -10.84 -23.09 -15.56
C SER A 114 -9.56 -23.29 -14.76
N LEU A 115 -8.67 -22.29 -14.73
CA LEU A 115 -7.42 -22.35 -13.95
C LEU A 115 -7.71 -22.47 -12.45
N LEU A 116 -8.59 -21.63 -11.91
CA LEU A 116 -8.91 -21.61 -10.49
C LEU A 116 -9.68 -22.86 -10.06
N ARG A 117 -10.57 -23.39 -10.89
CA ARG A 117 -11.20 -24.71 -10.67
C ARG A 117 -10.17 -25.83 -10.60
N ASN A 118 -9.22 -25.85 -11.54
CA ASN A 118 -8.16 -26.85 -11.53
C ASN A 118 -7.30 -26.73 -10.25
N LYS A 119 -6.90 -25.53 -9.85
CA LYS A 119 -6.17 -25.31 -8.60
C LYS A 119 -6.97 -25.72 -7.36
N ALA A 120 -8.27 -25.39 -7.32
CA ALA A 120 -9.15 -25.78 -6.22
C ALA A 120 -9.31 -27.30 -6.12
N ALA A 121 -9.49 -27.99 -7.26
CA ALA A 121 -9.58 -29.45 -7.30
C ALA A 121 -8.32 -30.17 -6.80
N HIS A 122 -7.15 -29.53 -6.94
CA HIS A 122 -5.87 -30.04 -6.42
C HIS A 122 -5.49 -29.45 -5.05
N GLN A 123 -6.44 -28.81 -4.35
CA GLN A 123 -6.21 -28.18 -3.03
C GLN A 123 -5.08 -27.12 -3.02
N GLN A 124 -4.78 -26.54 -4.17
CA GLN A 124 -3.76 -25.49 -4.33
C GLN A 124 -4.35 -24.08 -4.19
N PHE A 125 -5.67 -23.96 -4.12
CA PHE A 125 -6.37 -22.70 -3.93
C PHE A 125 -7.70 -22.90 -3.21
N SER A 126 -7.98 -22.06 -2.22
CA SER A 126 -9.30 -21.89 -1.62
C SER A 126 -9.52 -20.41 -1.35
N GLY A 127 -10.63 -19.85 -1.84
CA GLY A 127 -10.96 -18.45 -1.62
C GLY A 127 -11.91 -17.90 -2.68
N SER A 128 -12.03 -16.58 -2.69
CA SER A 128 -12.92 -15.85 -3.61
C SER A 128 -12.13 -14.88 -4.49
N VAL A 129 -12.54 -14.75 -5.75
CA VAL A 129 -11.87 -13.93 -6.76
C VAL A 129 -12.86 -12.98 -7.43
N LEU A 130 -12.47 -11.71 -7.50
CA LEU A 130 -13.12 -10.67 -8.29
C LEU A 130 -12.16 -10.20 -9.39
N ILE A 131 -12.61 -10.22 -10.64
CA ILE A 131 -11.92 -9.57 -11.76
C ILE A 131 -12.87 -8.54 -12.34
N ALA A 132 -12.38 -7.31 -12.47
CA ALA A 132 -13.10 -6.23 -13.11
C ALA A 132 -12.20 -5.53 -14.13
N GLN A 133 -12.80 -5.07 -15.22
CA GLN A 133 -12.14 -4.29 -16.25
C GLN A 133 -13.07 -3.15 -16.69
N ASN A 134 -12.55 -1.92 -16.76
CA ASN A 134 -13.30 -0.73 -17.17
C ASN A 134 -14.61 -0.54 -16.39
N GLY A 135 -14.59 -0.83 -15.08
CA GLY A 135 -15.78 -0.72 -14.22
C GLY A 135 -16.76 -1.90 -14.30
N HIS A 136 -16.53 -2.87 -15.20
CA HIS A 136 -17.38 -4.06 -15.34
C HIS A 136 -16.77 -5.27 -14.67
N VAL A 137 -17.59 -6.01 -13.91
CA VAL A 137 -17.19 -7.27 -13.29
C VAL A 137 -17.19 -8.36 -14.36
N LEU A 138 -16.02 -8.96 -14.61
CA LEU A 138 -15.82 -10.08 -15.52
C LEU A 138 -15.99 -11.43 -14.80
N LEU A 139 -15.52 -11.51 -13.55
CA LEU A 139 -15.60 -12.70 -12.72
C LEU A 139 -15.87 -12.28 -11.27
N SER A 140 -16.81 -12.94 -10.62
CA SER A 140 -17.03 -12.83 -9.17
C SER A 140 -17.47 -14.19 -8.66
N LYS A 141 -16.52 -15.01 -8.21
CA LYS A 141 -16.78 -16.41 -7.84
C LYS A 141 -15.95 -16.83 -6.63
N GLY A 142 -16.51 -17.77 -5.85
CA GLY A 142 -15.79 -18.50 -4.83
C GLY A 142 -15.33 -19.87 -5.35
N TYR A 143 -14.22 -20.35 -4.81
CA TYR A 143 -13.59 -21.61 -5.18
C TYR A 143 -13.25 -22.39 -3.90
N SER A 144 -13.51 -23.70 -3.90
CA SER A 144 -13.35 -24.58 -2.73
C SER A 144 -14.18 -24.09 -1.52
N VAL A 145 -13.79 -24.48 -0.31
CA VAL A 145 -14.50 -24.21 0.95
C VAL A 145 -13.82 -23.11 1.79
N ALA A 146 -14.62 -22.24 2.37
CA ALA A 146 -14.21 -21.21 3.32
C ALA A 146 -13.88 -21.81 4.70
N ASP A 147 -14.57 -22.89 5.05
CA ASP A 147 -14.41 -23.64 6.30
C ASP A 147 -14.29 -25.13 5.98
N TRP A 148 -13.24 -25.78 6.48
CA TRP A 148 -12.98 -27.20 6.22
C TRP A 148 -13.77 -28.13 7.14
N ASP A 149 -14.17 -27.67 8.31
CA ASP A 149 -14.96 -28.46 9.25
C ASP A 149 -16.43 -28.44 8.83
N ASP A 150 -16.95 -27.26 8.53
CA ASP A 150 -18.35 -27.06 8.11
C ASP A 150 -18.56 -27.31 6.60
N GLN A 151 -17.47 -27.51 5.84
CA GLN A 151 -17.48 -27.60 4.37
C GLN A 151 -18.23 -26.42 3.71
N ALA A 152 -18.25 -25.26 4.37
CA ALA A 152 -18.96 -24.09 3.90
C ALA A 152 -18.30 -23.57 2.61
N PRO A 153 -19.02 -23.39 1.49
CA PRO A 153 -18.40 -22.99 0.23
C PRO A 153 -17.89 -21.55 0.29
N ASN A 154 -16.78 -21.28 -0.40
CA ASN A 154 -16.45 -19.90 -0.71
C ASN A 154 -17.50 -19.30 -1.66
N THR A 155 -17.86 -18.05 -1.41
CA THR A 155 -18.74 -17.24 -2.25
C THR A 155 -18.12 -15.87 -2.47
N PRO A 156 -18.59 -15.07 -3.43
CA PRO A 156 -18.19 -13.66 -3.55
C PRO A 156 -18.37 -12.83 -2.26
N HIS A 157 -19.21 -13.29 -1.34
CA HIS A 157 -19.51 -12.61 -0.07
C HIS A 157 -18.75 -13.21 1.13
N THR A 158 -17.92 -14.22 0.94
CA THR A 158 -17.10 -14.78 2.02
C THR A 158 -16.16 -13.70 2.56
N ARG A 159 -16.13 -13.57 3.89
CA ARG A 159 -15.31 -12.58 4.60
C ARG A 159 -13.95 -13.19 4.93
N PHE A 160 -12.89 -12.49 4.60
CA PHE A 160 -11.51 -12.88 4.89
C PHE A 160 -10.82 -11.82 5.77
N TYR A 161 -9.88 -12.25 6.60
CA TYR A 161 -8.95 -11.32 7.22
C TYR A 161 -8.02 -10.73 6.15
N LEU A 162 -8.14 -9.42 5.92
CA LEU A 162 -7.38 -8.73 4.87
C LEU A 162 -5.88 -8.57 5.22
N GLY A 163 -5.50 -8.82 6.47
CA GLY A 163 -4.13 -8.66 6.94
C GLY A 163 -3.60 -7.27 6.64
N SER A 164 -2.41 -7.20 6.03
CA SER A 164 -1.72 -5.94 5.74
C SER A 164 -2.41 -5.06 4.71
N THR A 165 -3.36 -5.58 3.92
CA THR A 165 -4.19 -4.74 3.03
C THR A 165 -5.02 -3.73 3.82
N THR A 166 -5.33 -4.00 5.09
CA THR A 166 -6.01 -3.07 6.02
C THR A 166 -5.30 -1.72 6.12
N LYS A 167 -3.97 -1.67 5.96
CA LYS A 167 -3.16 -0.45 6.07
C LYS A 167 -3.61 0.65 5.11
N GLN A 168 -4.06 0.28 3.91
CA GLN A 168 -4.55 1.26 2.94
C GLN A 168 -5.80 2.01 3.43
N PHE A 169 -6.68 1.34 4.18
CA PHE A 169 -7.85 1.97 4.79
C PHE A 169 -7.45 2.91 5.94
N THR A 170 -6.48 2.51 6.76
CA THR A 170 -5.93 3.39 7.80
C THR A 170 -5.28 4.64 7.19
N ALA A 171 -4.47 4.49 6.13
CA ALA A 171 -3.86 5.62 5.43
C ALA A 171 -4.93 6.54 4.81
N MET A 172 -5.95 5.98 4.18
CA MET A 172 -7.10 6.73 3.67
C MET A 172 -7.79 7.52 4.79
N ALA A 173 -8.00 6.91 5.96
CA ALA A 173 -8.62 7.60 7.10
C ALA A 173 -7.81 8.82 7.55
N ILE A 174 -6.48 8.69 7.64
CA ILE A 174 -5.59 9.82 7.94
C ILE A 174 -5.71 10.93 6.88
N LEU A 175 -5.73 10.58 5.60
CA LEU A 175 -5.84 11.56 4.51
C LEU A 175 -7.22 12.26 4.48
N ILE A 176 -8.30 11.54 4.78
CA ILE A 176 -9.65 12.13 4.95
C ILE A 176 -9.66 13.12 6.12
N LEU A 177 -9.01 12.78 7.24
CA LEU A 177 -8.89 13.69 8.38
C LEU A 177 -8.06 14.93 8.03
N GLN A 178 -7.00 14.76 7.23
CA GLN A 178 -6.24 15.89 6.70
C GLN A 178 -7.07 16.80 5.80
N GLU A 179 -7.81 16.24 4.86
CA GLU A 179 -8.70 16.99 3.98
C GLU A 179 -9.74 17.79 4.78
N ARG A 180 -10.23 17.24 5.89
CA ARG A 180 -11.15 17.89 6.82
C ARG A 180 -10.49 18.89 7.78
N GLY A 181 -9.18 19.13 7.65
CA GLY A 181 -8.40 20.05 8.50
C GLY A 181 -8.30 19.60 9.95
N LYS A 182 -8.44 18.30 10.24
CA LYS A 182 -8.36 17.73 11.60
C LYS A 182 -6.94 17.34 12.01
N LEU A 183 -6.06 17.12 11.04
CA LEU A 183 -4.65 16.86 11.22
C LEU A 183 -3.88 17.27 9.96
N HIS A 184 -2.56 17.25 10.01
CA HIS A 184 -1.69 17.27 8.83
C HIS A 184 -0.68 16.12 8.92
N VAL A 185 -0.33 15.49 7.80
CA VAL A 185 0.60 14.34 7.82
C VAL A 185 2.00 14.72 8.30
N HIS A 186 2.37 16.00 8.24
CA HIS A 186 3.64 16.50 8.79
C HIS A 186 3.54 17.01 10.23
N ASP A 187 2.39 16.85 10.89
CA ASP A 187 2.29 17.12 12.31
C ASP A 187 3.14 16.13 13.11
N HIS A 188 3.71 16.61 14.20
CA HIS A 188 4.40 15.76 15.16
C HIS A 188 3.46 14.69 15.71
N LEU A 189 3.92 13.44 15.71
CA LEU A 189 3.14 12.31 16.21
C LEU A 189 2.67 12.53 17.66
N CYS A 190 3.56 13.07 18.49
CA CYS A 190 3.27 13.30 19.90
C CYS A 190 2.19 14.36 20.16
N SER A 191 1.78 15.15 19.17
CA SER A 191 0.61 16.04 19.29
C SER A 191 -0.71 15.27 19.45
N TYR A 192 -0.73 13.99 19.08
CA TYR A 192 -1.91 13.11 19.15
C TYR A 192 -1.80 12.05 20.25
N ILE A 193 -0.72 12.03 21.03
CA ILE A 193 -0.46 11.00 22.03
C ILE A 193 -0.12 11.67 23.36
N ALA A 194 -1.03 11.60 24.34
CA ALA A 194 -0.89 12.30 25.62
C ALA A 194 0.39 11.90 26.39
N HIS A 195 0.70 10.60 26.45
CA HIS A 195 1.93 10.08 27.06
C HIS A 195 2.84 9.53 25.96
N CYS A 196 3.40 10.43 25.14
CA CYS A 196 4.24 10.05 24.02
C CYS A 196 5.65 9.67 24.47
N PRO A 197 6.19 8.51 24.04
CA PRO A 197 7.58 8.14 24.30
C PRO A 197 8.57 9.22 23.86
N ALA A 198 9.60 9.49 24.67
CA ALA A 198 10.55 10.56 24.39
C ALA A 198 11.29 10.37 23.05
N ALA A 199 11.57 9.12 22.67
CA ALA A 199 12.20 8.78 21.39
C ALA A 199 11.34 9.13 20.17
N TRP A 200 10.03 9.34 20.34
CA TRP A 200 9.08 9.59 19.27
C TRP A 200 8.83 11.09 19.00
N GLN A 201 9.38 11.98 19.83
CA GLN A 201 9.29 13.44 19.64
C GLN A 201 9.65 13.94 18.22
N PRO A 202 10.70 13.42 17.54
CA PRO A 202 11.02 13.87 16.19
C PRO A 202 10.13 13.27 15.09
N LEU A 203 9.25 12.32 15.40
CA LEU A 203 8.40 11.65 14.40
C LEU A 203 7.24 12.53 13.97
N THR A 204 6.90 12.48 12.69
CA THR A 204 5.62 12.95 12.15
C THR A 204 4.74 11.78 11.75
N ILE A 205 3.46 12.06 11.49
CA ILE A 205 2.52 11.07 10.95
C ILE A 205 3.02 10.49 9.61
N HIS A 206 3.72 11.31 8.81
CA HIS A 206 4.26 10.93 7.50
C HIS A 206 5.26 9.77 7.61
N GLU A 207 6.22 9.83 8.54
CA GLU A 207 7.19 8.74 8.69
C GLU A 207 6.55 7.41 9.12
N LEU A 208 5.40 7.45 9.79
CA LEU A 208 4.64 6.24 10.11
C LEU A 208 3.95 5.68 8.86
N LEU A 209 3.32 6.55 8.06
CA LEU A 209 2.65 6.18 6.82
C LEU A 209 3.62 5.54 5.81
N THR A 210 4.85 6.07 5.74
CA THR A 210 5.87 5.65 4.79
C THR A 210 6.79 4.55 5.30
N HIS A 211 6.57 4.03 6.52
CA HIS A 211 7.43 3.01 7.15
C HIS A 211 8.90 3.48 7.30
N THR A 212 9.10 4.75 7.64
CA THR A 212 10.44 5.34 7.83
C THR A 212 10.62 5.92 9.24
N SER A 213 9.85 5.46 10.22
CA SER A 213 9.88 5.98 11.59
C SER A 213 11.09 5.51 12.41
N GLY A 214 11.61 4.32 12.14
CA GLY A 214 12.61 3.67 13.00
C GLY A 214 12.03 3.08 14.29
N ILE A 215 10.71 3.02 14.46
CA ILE A 215 10.09 2.35 15.62
C ILE A 215 10.30 0.83 15.49
N PRO A 216 10.99 0.18 16.44
CA PRO A 216 11.20 -1.27 16.37
C PRO A 216 9.89 -2.03 16.64
N GLN A 217 9.74 -3.22 16.05
CA GLN A 217 8.64 -4.12 16.40
C GLN A 217 8.98 -4.85 17.70
N LEU A 218 8.20 -4.62 18.76
CA LEU A 218 8.30 -5.37 20.01
C LEU A 218 7.48 -6.67 19.95
N ASP A 219 7.88 -7.65 20.77
CA ASP A 219 7.04 -8.80 21.10
C ASP A 219 5.92 -8.33 22.05
N ASP A 220 4.70 -8.33 21.53
CA ASP A 220 3.50 -7.86 22.22
C ASP A 220 2.58 -9.02 22.65
N SER A 221 3.09 -10.26 22.66
CA SER A 221 2.32 -11.45 23.04
C SER A 221 1.66 -11.34 24.41
N GLN A 222 2.31 -10.64 25.35
CA GLN A 222 1.80 -10.38 26.71
C GLN A 222 0.86 -9.17 26.81
N LEU A 223 0.72 -8.38 25.74
CA LEU A 223 -0.12 -7.18 25.68
C LEU A 223 -1.47 -7.43 25.01
N SER A 224 -1.84 -8.70 24.81
CA SER A 224 -3.14 -9.06 24.25
C SER A 224 -4.28 -8.48 25.10
N GLY A 225 -5.07 -7.59 24.49
CA GLY A 225 -6.19 -6.91 25.16
C GLY A 225 -5.81 -5.65 25.95
N ALA A 226 -4.53 -5.24 25.93
CA ALA A 226 -4.11 -3.96 26.49
C ALA A 226 -4.75 -2.79 25.73
N SER A 227 -4.92 -1.66 26.42
CA SER A 227 -5.34 -0.42 25.78
C SER A 227 -4.22 0.12 24.87
N PRO A 228 -4.54 0.91 23.83
CA PRO A 228 -3.53 1.55 23.00
C PRO A 228 -2.49 2.32 23.80
N GLU A 229 -2.90 2.99 24.89
CA GLU A 229 -2.02 3.77 25.77
C GLU A 229 -1.05 2.87 26.53
N ALA A 230 -1.52 1.75 27.10
CA ALA A 230 -0.66 0.79 27.79
C ALA A 230 0.36 0.16 26.83
N TRP A 231 -0.07 -0.09 25.59
CA TRP A 231 0.80 -0.62 24.55
C TRP A 231 1.82 0.43 24.09
N ILE A 232 1.44 1.70 23.91
CA ILE A 232 2.36 2.81 23.62
C ILE A 232 3.40 2.99 24.74
N ALA A 233 2.98 2.90 26.00
CA ALA A 233 3.88 3.03 27.15
C ALA A 233 5.00 1.96 27.18
N SER A 234 4.81 0.82 26.52
CA SER A 234 5.88 -0.19 26.37
C SER A 234 7.11 0.31 25.60
N TYR A 235 6.99 1.45 24.90
CA TYR A 235 8.07 2.08 24.14
C TYR A 235 8.81 3.19 24.90
N ASP A 236 8.44 3.51 26.15
CA ASP A 236 8.99 4.66 26.88
C ASP A 236 10.53 4.64 27.01
N THR A 237 11.11 3.44 27.11
CA THR A 237 12.56 3.23 27.23
C THR A 237 13.20 2.63 25.97
N VAL A 238 12.42 2.51 24.89
CA VAL A 238 12.86 1.85 23.65
C VAL A 238 13.37 2.91 22.67
N PRO A 239 14.66 2.89 22.28
CA PRO A 239 15.19 3.82 21.30
C PRO A 239 14.68 3.51 19.88
N LEU A 240 14.69 4.52 19.01
CA LEU A 240 14.52 4.29 17.58
C LEU A 240 15.71 3.48 17.04
N ALA A 241 15.43 2.55 16.13
CA ALA A 241 16.45 1.74 15.46
C ALA A 241 17.31 2.58 14.49
N PHE A 242 16.74 3.65 13.94
CA PHE A 242 17.41 4.58 13.05
C PHE A 242 16.72 5.95 13.05
N ALA A 243 17.37 6.96 12.47
CA ALA A 243 16.82 8.32 12.41
C ALA A 243 15.55 8.38 11.54
N PRO A 244 14.49 9.11 11.93
CA PRO A 244 13.27 9.23 11.13
C PRO A 244 13.55 9.69 9.70
N GLY A 245 12.87 9.09 8.72
CA GLY A 245 13.00 9.40 7.29
C GLY A 245 14.27 8.84 6.63
N SER A 246 15.23 8.31 7.38
CA SER A 246 16.53 7.91 6.81
C SER A 246 16.52 6.53 6.14
N HIS A 247 15.66 5.60 6.56
CA HIS A 247 15.57 4.24 6.04
C HIS A 247 14.11 3.79 5.99
N PHE A 248 13.81 2.89 5.06
CA PHE A 248 12.55 2.16 5.04
C PHE A 248 12.71 0.87 5.87
N ASP A 249 11.81 0.67 6.82
CA ASP A 249 11.64 -0.60 7.52
C ASP A 249 10.15 -0.88 7.78
N TYR A 250 9.65 -1.98 7.21
CA TYR A 250 8.22 -2.28 7.22
C TYR A 250 7.71 -2.43 8.65
N CYS A 251 6.83 -1.53 9.03
CA CYS A 251 6.42 -1.33 10.41
C CYS A 251 4.90 -1.56 10.56
N SER A 252 4.49 -2.75 11.01
CA SER A 252 3.08 -3.04 11.29
C SER A 252 2.57 -2.26 12.50
N VAL A 253 3.42 -2.15 13.52
CA VAL A 253 3.15 -1.36 14.71
C VAL A 253 2.81 0.11 14.40
N CYS A 254 3.51 0.72 13.45
CA CYS A 254 3.25 2.10 13.03
C CYS A 254 1.79 2.29 12.59
N TYR A 255 1.20 1.30 11.93
CA TYR A 255 -0.20 1.39 11.49
C TYR A 255 -1.21 1.16 12.62
N GLN A 256 -0.82 0.48 13.70
CA GLN A 256 -1.63 0.44 14.92
C GLN A 256 -1.66 1.82 15.59
N ILE A 257 -0.50 2.47 15.67
CA ILE A 257 -0.37 3.84 16.18
C ILE A 257 -1.17 4.82 15.30
N LEU A 258 -1.12 4.69 13.97
CA LEU A 258 -1.94 5.51 13.07
C LEU A 258 -3.45 5.29 13.29
N GLY A 259 -3.88 4.06 13.60
CA GLY A 259 -5.27 3.80 14.00
C GLY A 259 -5.67 4.56 15.27
N TYR A 260 -4.75 4.66 16.24
CA TYR A 260 -4.94 5.48 17.43
C TYR A 260 -4.97 6.99 17.10
N VAL A 261 -4.10 7.48 16.21
CA VAL A 261 -4.13 8.87 15.72
C VAL A 261 -5.47 9.20 15.07
N VAL A 262 -6.02 8.29 14.24
CA VAL A 262 -7.38 8.44 13.67
C VAL A 262 -8.40 8.61 14.78
N GLN A 263 -8.35 7.79 15.82
CA GLN A 263 -9.29 7.89 16.95
C GLN A 263 -9.18 9.24 17.67
N GLN A 264 -7.95 9.71 17.92
CA GLN A 264 -7.72 10.98 18.62
C GLN A 264 -8.15 12.20 17.80
N ALA A 265 -7.81 12.24 16.50
CA ALA A 265 -8.14 13.35 15.63
C ALA A 265 -9.63 13.39 15.21
N SER A 266 -10.30 12.23 15.17
CA SER A 266 -11.74 12.14 14.84
C SER A 266 -12.65 12.25 16.05
N HIS A 267 -12.15 11.99 17.26
CA HIS A 267 -12.94 11.76 18.47
C HIS A 267 -13.95 10.60 18.34
N GLN A 268 -13.65 9.63 17.49
CA GLN A 268 -14.48 8.43 17.28
C GLN A 268 -13.61 7.18 17.41
N PRO A 269 -14.15 6.05 17.91
CA PRO A 269 -13.44 4.78 17.83
C PRO A 269 -13.03 4.46 16.39
N TYR A 270 -11.82 3.91 16.19
CA TYR A 270 -11.28 3.63 14.85
C TYR A 270 -12.24 2.83 13.94
N ASN A 271 -12.92 1.84 14.51
CA ASN A 271 -13.88 0.97 13.80
C ASN A 271 -15.26 1.62 13.55
N VAL A 272 -15.50 2.82 14.09
CA VAL A 272 -16.70 3.63 13.82
C VAL A 272 -16.38 4.68 12.76
N PHE A 273 -15.13 5.15 12.71
CA PHE A 273 -14.67 6.08 11.69
C PHE A 273 -14.59 5.43 10.30
N LEU A 274 -14.13 4.18 10.23
CA LEU A 274 -14.08 3.35 9.02
C LEU A 274 -15.38 2.58 8.80
#